data_AF-A0A3C1Z7E6-F1
#
_entry.id   AF-A0A3C1Z7E6-F1
#
_cell.length_a   1.000
_cell.length_b   1.000
_cell.length_c   1.000
_cell.angle_alpha   90.00
_cell.angle_beta   90.00
_cell.angle_gamma   90.00
#
_symmetry.space_group_name_H-M   'P 1'
#
loop_
_entity.id
_entity.type
_entity.pdbx_description
1 polymer ?
#
loop_
_entity_poly.entity_id
_entity_poly.type
_entity_poly.pdbx_seq_one_letter_code
_entity_poly.pdbx_strand_id
1 'polypeptide(L)' 'QRIDMQLKDGPFNHLSGAWIFTALSDKACKVELELEFNFSSKVVDVAIAPIFTSIANSQLDAFVTRAKQIYG' A
#
# COMPACT_ATOMS: atom_id res chain seq x y z
N GLN A 1 10.67 7.34 -8.36
CA GLN A 1 9.67 8.33 -7.89
C GLN A 1 9.00 7.78 -6.64
N ARG A 2 8.63 8.63 -5.66
CA ARG A 2 8.04 8.18 -4.39
C ARG A 2 6.91 9.12 -3.96
N ILE A 3 5.84 8.55 -3.40
CA ILE A 3 4.74 9.30 -2.78
C ILE A 3 4.59 8.77 -1.36
N ASP A 4 4.88 9.61 -0.38
CA ASP A 4 4.77 9.25 1.04
C ASP A 4 3.33 9.35 1.54
N MET A 5 2.98 8.45 2.45
CA MET A 5 1.67 8.33 3.07
C MET A 5 1.81 8.39 4.59
N GLN A 6 0.89 9.09 5.23
CA GLN A 6 0.77 9.15 6.67
C GLN A 6 -0.69 8.95 7.10
N LEU A 7 -0.87 8.39 8.29
CA LEU A 7 -2.16 8.25 8.93
C LEU A 7 -2.82 9.62 9.06
N LYS A 8 -4.03 9.76 8.52
CA LYS A 8 -4.90 10.90 8.79
C LYS A 8 -5.85 10.58 9.95
N ASP A 9 -6.50 9.43 9.89
CA ASP A 9 -7.46 8.96 10.89
C ASP A 9 -7.65 7.44 10.74
N GLY A 10 -8.10 6.75 11.80
CA GLY A 10 -8.37 5.31 11.79
C GLY A 10 -7.97 4.58 13.07
N PRO A 11 -8.14 3.25 13.11
CA PRO A 11 -7.86 2.43 14.30
C PRO A 11 -6.36 2.23 14.58
N PHE A 12 -5.49 2.90 13.82
CA PHE A 12 -4.04 2.80 13.91
C PHE A 12 -3.50 3.82 14.90
N ASN A 13 -2.54 3.43 15.73
CA ASN A 13 -1.73 4.40 16.47
C ASN A 13 -0.66 5.02 15.56
N HIS A 14 -0.19 4.23 14.60
CA HIS A 14 0.76 4.61 13.58
C HIS A 14 0.41 3.88 12.29
N LEU A 15 0.40 4.63 11.19
CA LEU A 15 0.41 4.09 9.85
C LEU A 15 1.22 5.06 9.00
N SER A 16 2.30 4.57 8.43
CA SER A 16 3.05 5.25 7.39
C SER A 16 3.23 4.30 6.22
N GLY A 17 3.50 4.87 5.06
CA GLY A 17 3.79 4.06 3.90
C GLY A 17 4.31 4.89 2.76
N ALA A 18 4.57 4.23 1.66
CA ALA A 18 4.86 4.90 0.42
C ALA A 18 4.53 4.05 -0.79
N TRP A 19 4.11 4.76 -1.84
CA TRP A 19 4.15 4.24 -3.18
C TRP A 19 5.52 4.55 -3.78
N ILE A 20 6.18 3.51 -4.29
CA ILE A 20 7.48 3.62 -4.95
C ILE A 20 7.32 3.17 -6.40
N PHE A 21 7.81 4.02 -7.29
CA PHE A 21 7.80 3.81 -8.73
C PHE A 21 9.24 3.76 -9.20
N THR A 22 9.67 2.57 -9.63
CA THR A 22 11.01 2.32 -10.13
C THR A 22 10.93 2.02 -11.62
N ALA A 23 11.43 2.94 -12.44
CA ALA A 23 11.53 2.70 -13.88
C ALA A 23 12.46 1.49 -14.13
N LEU A 24 11.97 0.52 -14.89
CA LEU A 24 12.75 -0.64 -15.34
C LEU A 24 13.22 -0.47 -16.79
N SER A 25 12.43 0.25 -17.60
CA SER A 25 12.75 0.71 -18.95
C SER A 25 11.80 1.84 -19.36
N ASP A 26 11.94 2.35 -20.58
CA ASP A 26 11.03 3.37 -21.14
C ASP A 26 9.57 2.93 -21.24
N LYS A 27 9.30 1.61 -21.16
CA LYS A 27 7.96 1.01 -21.26
C LYS A 27 7.60 0.12 -20.07
N ALA A 28 8.42 0.09 -19.02
CA ALA A 28 8.18 -0.77 -17.86
C ALA A 28 8.52 -0.05 -16.55
N CYS A 29 7.65 -0.20 -15.57
CA CYS A 29 7.83 0.33 -14.23
C CYS A 29 7.48 -0.75 -13.21
N LYS A 30 8.32 -0.90 -12.18
CA LYS A 30 7.97 -1.63 -10.97
C LYS A 30 7.22 -0.68 -10.05
N VAL A 31 6.11 -1.15 -9.48
CA VAL A 31 5.31 -0.43 -8.51
C VAL A 31 5.35 -1.20 -7.20
N GLU A 32 5.63 -0.52 -6.11
CA GLU A 32 5.72 -1.09 -4.77
C GLU A 32 4.88 -0.25 -3.81
N LEU A 33 4.23 -0.94 -2.87
CA LEU A 33 3.52 -0.33 -1.75
C LEU A 33 4.17 -0.81 -0.46
N GLU A 34 4.86 0.09 0.22
CA GLU A 34 5.43 -0.14 1.56
C GLU A 34 4.44 0.38 2.60
N LEU A 35 4.17 -0.41 3.65
CA LEU A 35 3.31 -0.02 4.76
C LEU A 35 3.96 -0.43 6.08
N GLU A 36 4.01 0.49 7.02
CA GLU A 36 4.41 0.29 8.40
C GLU A 36 3.28 0.76 9.31
N PHE A 37 2.85 -0.08 10.25
CA PHE A 37 1.71 0.24 11.11
C PHE A 37 1.75 -0.45 12.46
N ASN A 38 1.03 0.13 13.41
CA ASN A 38 0.61 -0.53 14.64
C ASN A 38 -0.82 -0.11 15.00
N PHE A 39 -1.57 -1.00 15.64
CA PHE A 39 -2.93 -0.68 16.04
C PHE A 39 -3.00 -0.04 17.41
N SER A 40 -4.11 0.66 17.64
CA SER A 40 -4.42 1.31 18.91
C SER A 40 -4.69 0.33 20.06
N SER A 41 -4.99 -0.93 19.75
CA SER A 41 -5.21 -1.97 20.75
C SER A 41 -4.68 -3.33 20.31
N LYS A 42 -4.13 -4.08 21.27
CA LYS A 42 -3.61 -5.44 21.06
C LYS A 42 -4.65 -6.42 20.50
N VAL A 43 -5.94 -6.17 20.76
CA VAL A 43 -7.05 -7.00 20.25
C VAL A 43 -7.24 -6.75 18.74
N VAL A 44 -7.15 -5.49 18.31
CA VAL A 44 -7.25 -5.11 16.89
C VAL A 44 -6.00 -5.57 16.11
N ASP A 45 -4.81 -5.48 16.72
CA ASP A 45 -3.57 -6.03 16.13
C ASP A 45 -3.75 -7.50 15.71
N VAL A 46 -4.25 -8.35 16.61
CA VAL A 46 -4.38 -9.80 16.38
C VAL A 46 -5.45 -10.12 15.33
N ALA A 47 -6.54 -9.35 15.30
CA ALA A 47 -7.65 -9.60 14.38
C ALA A 47 -7.34 -9.16 12.95
N ILE A 48 -6.62 -8.05 12.77
CA ILE A 48 -6.45 -7.42 11.43
C ILE A 48 -5.10 -7.76 10.79
N ALA A 49 -4.04 -8.04 11.58
CA ALA A 49 -2.73 -8.39 11.03
C ALA A 49 -2.77 -9.50 9.95
N PRO A 50 -3.57 -10.58 10.06
CA PRO A 50 -3.61 -11.63 9.04
C PRO A 50 -4.19 -11.19 7.70
N ILE A 51 -5.12 -10.22 7.69
CA ILE A 51 -5.79 -9.76 6.46
C ILE A 51 -5.12 -8.53 5.84
N PHE A 52 -4.31 -7.80 6.61
CA PHE A 52 -3.74 -6.54 6.16
C PHE A 52 -2.84 -6.69 4.92
N THR A 53 -2.05 -7.76 4.86
CA THR A 53 -1.26 -8.11 3.66
C THR A 53 -2.15 -8.32 2.44
N SER A 54 -3.32 -8.94 2.60
CA SER A 54 -4.27 -9.12 1.49
C SER A 54 -4.87 -7.79 1.03
N ILE A 55 -5.09 -6.84 1.95
CA ILE A 55 -5.57 -5.50 1.62
C ILE A 55 -4.51 -4.75 0.81
N ALA A 56 -3.24 -4.79 1.25
CA ALA A 56 -2.13 -4.16 0.53
C ALA A 56 -1.98 -4.72 -0.89
N ASN A 57 -2.04 -6.05 -1.04
CA ASN A 57 -2.01 -6.69 -2.36
C ASN A 57 -3.18 -6.26 -3.24
N SER A 58 -4.40 -6.19 -2.68
CA SER A 58 -5.58 -5.74 -3.42
C SER A 58 -5.45 -4.30 -3.92
N GLN A 59 -4.80 -3.42 -3.14
CA GLN A 59 -4.53 -2.04 -3.56
C GLN A 59 -3.52 -1.99 -4.72
N LEU A 60 -2.44 -2.78 -4.64
CA LEU A 60 -1.46 -2.88 -5.72
C LEU A 60 -2.12 -3.41 -7.01
N ASP A 61 -2.94 -4.46 -6.91
CA ASP A 61 -3.65 -5.04 -8.04
C ASP A 61 -4.63 -4.04 -8.67
N ALA A 62 -5.36 -3.29 -7.86
CA ALA A 62 -6.27 -2.24 -8.33
C ALA A 62 -5.50 -1.14 -9.08
N PHE A 63 -4.33 -0.74 -8.57
CA PHE A 63 -3.45 0.24 -9.22
C PHE A 63 -2.98 -0.26 -10.60
N VAL A 64 -2.46 -1.49 -10.66
CA VAL A 64 -1.99 -2.10 -11.92
C VAL A 64 -3.15 -2.24 -12.91
N THR A 65 -4.32 -2.66 -12.44
CA THR A 65 -5.53 -2.78 -13.28
C THR A 65 -5.92 -1.43 -13.87
N ARG A 66 -5.91 -0.37 -13.07
CA ARG A 66 -6.23 0.98 -13.55
C ARG A 66 -5.20 1.49 -14.55
N ALA A 67 -3.91 1.24 -14.31
CA ALA A 67 -2.86 1.61 -15.25
C ALA A 67 -3.05 0.94 -16.62
N LYS A 68 -3.38 -0.36 -16.63
CA LYS A 68 -3.72 -1.10 -17.87
C LYS A 68 -4.93 -0.51 -18.58
N GLN A 69 -5.95 -0.06 -17.87
CA GLN A 69 -7.14 0.54 -18.50
C GLN A 69 -6.86 1.89 -19.19
N ILE A 70 -5.91 2.68 -18.67
CA ILE A 70 -5.60 4.03 -19.20
C ILE A 70 -4.50 3.96 -20.27
N TYR A 71 -3.49 3.11 -20.06
CA TYR A 71 -2.25 3.13 -20.84
C TYR A 71 -1.94 1.81 -21.57
N GLY A 72 -2.72 0.76 -21.34
CA GLY A 72 -2.55 -0.57 -21.93
C GLY A 72 -3.46 -0.83 -23.13
#